data_AF-A0A328C9R2-F1
#
_entry.id   AF-A0A328C9R2-F1
#
_cell.length_a   1.000
_cell.length_b   1.000
_cell.length_c   1.000
_cell.angle_alpha   90.00
_cell.angle_beta   90.00
_cell.angle_gamma   90.00
#
_symmetry.space_group_name_H-M   'P 1'
#
loop_
_entity.id
_entity.type
_entity.pdbx_description
1 polymer ?
#
loop_
_entity_poly.entity_id
_entity_poly.type
_entity_poly.pdbx_seq_one_letter_code
_entity_poly.pdbx_strand_id
1 'polypeptide(L)'
;MKSPSTAPMASSTYSEDRELRWLLHARERLPLLARRLSAGTTELTPEQCDALSDWSRSLSEDPAWAMLQDALGEAAAWPAVWERARQAGMSARTEHHNALFLSRQFARLLASADLELARWSFVQALSSWLAADAGEALEHYLCECAPEGPEELLEQTRRTALSPVLSPVLTQTLEALYLDEFHRAPERRPLRFGTELLTLAREQLETSQGALARGGHARLQQMHRTLEDRLIDAFQNAIESLDLTTLSMADALPLLASLEQRCRLLGFPHRCDEAALRVGLNMIWELRRLGRDDETEVVERLVPALRPLASRLEALPSEEHLELGGALADFYTFESEFAFSLNRREEHLRHALALCEGHRNASRLLSHLLMERANRDLLKIVATPEFGVALGPLRQRLSDALARVESYLDEAATLFPANERLQDYRHDLVTERERLGIPGDTP
;
A
#
# COMPACT_ATOMS: atom_id res chain seq x y z
N MET A 1 63.30 -9.82 58.44
CA MET A 1 63.31 -8.53 57.73
C MET A 1 62.85 -8.79 56.30
N LYS A 2 61.59 -8.48 55.97
CA LYS A 2 61.02 -8.61 54.63
C LYS A 2 61.10 -7.24 53.96
N SER A 3 61.74 -7.17 52.79
CA SER A 3 61.74 -5.99 51.92
C SER A 3 60.30 -5.65 51.49
N PRO A 4 59.86 -4.38 51.50
CA PRO A 4 58.60 -4.01 50.89
C PRO A 4 58.76 -4.02 49.37
N SER A 5 57.95 -4.84 48.71
CA SER A 5 57.73 -4.84 47.27
C SER A 5 57.00 -3.56 46.88
N THR A 6 57.70 -2.64 46.22
CA THR A 6 57.10 -1.52 45.51
C THR A 6 56.56 -2.03 44.16
N ALA A 7 55.25 -2.27 44.12
CA ALA A 7 54.49 -2.41 42.88
C ALA A 7 53.87 -1.05 42.48
N PRO A 8 53.58 -0.82 41.18
CA PRO A 8 53.71 0.48 40.54
C PRO A 8 52.44 1.35 40.57
N MET A 9 52.60 2.66 40.80
CA MET A 9 51.55 3.69 40.63
C MET A 9 51.52 4.27 39.19
N ALA A 10 52.07 3.56 38.20
CA ALA A 10 52.26 4.09 36.85
C ALA A 10 51.06 3.87 35.90
N SER A 11 49.97 3.22 36.30
CA SER A 11 48.85 2.92 35.37
C SER A 11 47.75 3.99 35.32
N SER A 12 47.56 4.82 36.36
CA SER A 12 46.47 5.82 36.38
C SER A 12 46.81 7.07 35.56
N THR A 13 48.03 7.59 35.64
CA THR A 13 48.49 8.77 34.90
C THR A 13 48.53 8.56 33.39
N TYR A 14 48.92 7.35 32.93
CA TYR A 14 48.89 7.01 31.50
C TYR A 14 47.47 6.87 30.94
N SER A 15 46.49 6.49 31.77
CA SER A 15 45.09 6.40 31.37
C SER A 15 44.46 7.81 31.25
N GLU A 16 44.74 8.68 32.22
CA GLU A 16 44.26 10.07 32.27
C GLU A 16 44.82 10.91 31.11
N ASP A 17 46.12 10.78 30.80
CA ASP A 17 46.75 11.48 29.66
C ASP A 17 46.18 11.01 28.30
N ARG A 18 45.79 9.73 28.21
CA ARG A 18 45.19 9.18 26.99
C ARG A 18 43.76 9.65 26.81
N GLU A 19 42.98 9.71 27.88
CA GLU A 19 41.61 10.21 27.88
C GLU A 19 41.55 11.70 27.51
N LEU A 20 42.44 12.52 28.09
CA LEU A 20 42.56 13.94 27.77
C LEU A 20 42.87 14.17 26.27
N ARG A 21 43.76 13.37 25.69
CA ARG A 21 44.07 13.45 24.25
C ARG A 21 42.86 13.14 23.38
N TRP A 22 42.02 12.19 23.75
CA TRP A 22 40.80 11.88 23.00
C TRP A 22 39.78 13.00 23.08
N LEU A 23 39.60 13.61 24.24
CA LEU A 23 38.72 14.78 24.42
C LEU A 23 39.20 15.97 23.57
N LEU A 24 40.51 16.24 23.54
CA LEU A 24 41.08 17.30 22.72
C LEU A 24 40.87 17.04 21.22
N HIS A 25 41.16 15.82 20.76
CA HIS A 25 40.90 15.45 19.36
C HIS A 25 39.42 15.53 18.98
N ALA A 26 38.52 15.16 19.90
CA ALA A 26 37.08 15.28 19.68
C ALA A 26 36.66 16.74 19.47
N ARG A 27 37.13 17.65 20.33
CA ARG A 27 36.84 19.09 20.23
C ARG A 27 37.42 19.76 18.98
N GLU A 28 38.52 19.25 18.44
CA GLU A 28 39.12 19.76 17.20
C GLU A 28 38.41 19.24 15.94
N ARG A 29 38.08 17.95 15.91
CA ARG A 29 37.68 17.24 14.68
C ARG A 29 36.18 17.12 14.50
N LEU A 30 35.43 16.83 15.57
CA LEU A 30 34.00 16.59 15.48
C LEU A 30 33.20 17.80 15.01
N PRO A 31 33.53 19.06 15.38
CA PRO A 31 32.83 20.22 14.83
C PRO A 31 32.95 20.32 13.30
N LEU A 32 34.14 20.04 12.75
CA LEU A 32 34.37 20.07 11.30
C LEU A 32 33.61 18.94 10.60
N LEU A 33 33.65 17.73 11.15
CA LEU A 33 32.93 16.58 10.62
C LEU A 33 31.42 16.80 10.67
N ALA A 34 30.89 17.23 11.82
CA ALA A 34 29.47 17.54 12.00
C ALA A 34 29.02 18.63 11.03
N ARG A 35 29.83 19.67 10.82
CA ARG A 35 29.56 20.72 9.83
C ARG A 35 29.50 20.16 8.41
N ARG A 36 30.37 19.21 8.04
CA ARG A 36 30.36 18.60 6.70
C ARG A 36 29.16 17.69 6.49
N LEU A 37 28.88 16.80 7.45
CA LEU A 37 27.73 15.89 7.41
C LEU A 37 26.37 16.61 7.48
N SER A 38 26.35 17.85 7.96
CA SER A 38 25.14 18.68 8.05
C SER A 38 25.09 19.80 7.02
N ALA A 39 25.99 19.80 6.02
CA ALA A 39 26.15 20.88 5.04
C ALA A 39 26.22 22.29 5.66
N GLY A 40 26.82 22.43 6.84
CA GLY A 40 27.01 23.70 7.53
C GLY A 40 25.99 24.01 8.63
N THR A 41 24.97 23.18 8.81
CA THR A 41 23.83 23.51 9.68
C THR A 41 23.99 23.06 11.13
N THR A 42 24.92 22.16 11.45
CA THR A 42 25.22 21.69 12.82
C THR A 42 26.50 22.30 13.33
N GLU A 43 26.44 22.90 14.51
CA GLU A 43 27.60 23.29 15.31
C GLU A 43 27.54 22.52 16.64
N LEU A 44 28.61 21.79 16.96
CA LEU A 44 28.71 21.04 18.20
C LEU A 44 29.34 21.91 19.29
N THR A 45 28.74 21.91 20.48
CA THR A 45 29.34 22.54 21.66
C THR A 45 30.49 21.67 22.20
N PRO A 46 31.42 22.23 23.01
CA PRO A 46 32.48 21.45 23.64
C PRO A 46 31.96 20.26 24.45
N GLU A 47 30.87 20.45 25.19
CA GLU A 47 30.24 19.40 26.00
C GLU A 47 29.67 18.26 25.13
N GLN A 48 29.10 18.61 23.96
CA GLN A 48 28.64 17.62 22.99
C GLN A 48 29.82 16.87 22.36
N CYS A 49 30.94 17.55 22.10
CA CYS A 49 32.15 16.91 21.61
C CYS A 49 32.73 15.94 22.63
N ASP A 50 32.71 16.28 23.93
CA ASP A 50 33.16 15.40 25.01
C ASP A 50 32.28 14.14 25.09
N ALA A 51 30.96 14.31 25.02
CA ALA A 51 30.00 13.21 25.00
C ALA A 51 30.15 12.29 23.76
N LEU A 52 30.67 12.83 22.66
CA LEU A 52 30.94 12.11 21.41
C LEU A 52 32.42 11.72 21.25
N SER A 53 33.22 11.78 22.33
CA SER A 53 34.65 11.46 22.28
C SER A 53 34.93 10.04 21.77
N ASP A 54 34.00 9.11 21.99
CA ASP A 54 34.09 7.76 21.44
C ASP A 54 33.99 7.71 19.91
N TRP A 55 33.19 8.59 19.32
CA TRP A 55 33.12 8.74 17.86
C TRP A 55 34.46 9.24 17.32
N SER A 56 35.05 10.26 17.94
CA SER A 56 36.39 10.75 17.59
C SER A 56 37.48 9.67 17.71
N ARG A 57 37.39 8.84 18.75
CA ARG A 57 38.28 7.71 18.96
C ARG A 57 38.14 6.66 17.86
N SER A 58 36.91 6.22 17.57
CA SER A 58 36.65 5.24 16.51
C SER A 58 37.16 5.72 15.16
N LEU A 59 36.90 6.98 14.80
CA LEU A 59 37.44 7.60 13.59
C LEU A 59 38.97 7.59 13.57
N SER A 60 39.63 7.94 14.67
CA SER A 60 41.10 7.98 14.71
C SER A 60 41.77 6.61 14.55
N GLU A 61 41.05 5.54 14.88
CA GLU A 61 41.48 4.15 14.72
C GLU A 61 41.08 3.58 13.34
N ASP A 62 40.28 4.30 12.55
CA ASP A 62 39.72 3.88 11.26
C ASP A 62 40.63 4.29 10.08
N PRO A 63 41.06 3.35 9.21
CA PRO A 63 41.86 3.68 8.03
C PRO A 63 41.18 4.67 7.07
N ALA A 64 39.84 4.65 7.00
CA ALA A 64 39.08 5.56 6.15
C ALA A 64 39.16 7.02 6.62
N TRP A 65 39.48 7.25 7.91
CA TRP A 65 39.56 8.59 8.48
C TRP A 65 40.66 9.43 7.85
N ALA A 66 41.80 8.84 7.49
CA ALA A 66 42.87 9.57 6.80
C ALA A 66 42.36 10.22 5.51
N MET A 67 41.44 9.56 4.79
CA MET A 67 40.82 10.12 3.58
C MET A 67 39.86 11.27 3.89
N LEU A 68 39.07 11.12 4.96
CA LEU A 68 38.07 12.12 5.37
C LEU A 68 38.72 13.38 5.94
N GLN A 69 39.79 13.21 6.73
CA GLN A 69 40.44 14.28 7.50
C GLN A 69 40.94 15.40 6.58
N ASP A 70 41.57 15.05 5.46
CA ASP A 70 42.08 16.03 4.49
C ASP A 70 40.94 16.81 3.82
N ALA A 71 39.78 16.17 3.62
CA ALA A 71 38.61 16.77 3.00
C ALA A 71 37.73 17.58 3.96
N LEU A 72 38.01 17.58 5.27
CA LEU A 72 37.26 18.40 6.23
C LEU A 72 37.34 19.89 5.90
N GLY A 73 38.43 20.35 5.28
CA GLY A 73 38.60 21.74 4.80
C GLY A 73 37.87 22.04 3.48
N GLU A 74 37.54 21.02 2.68
CA GLU A 74 37.15 21.16 1.28
C GLU A 74 35.68 20.77 1.03
N ALA A 75 34.76 21.74 1.18
CA ALA A 75 33.33 21.49 1.05
C ALA A 75 32.91 20.85 -0.30
N ALA A 76 33.55 21.25 -1.40
CA ALA A 76 33.22 20.76 -2.74
C ALA A 76 33.66 19.31 -2.98
N ALA A 77 34.76 18.86 -2.35
CA ALA A 77 35.27 17.50 -2.48
C ALA A 77 34.53 16.51 -1.56
N TRP A 78 33.85 17.02 -0.51
CA TRP A 78 33.28 16.21 0.56
C TRP A 78 32.38 15.05 0.09
N PRO A 79 31.38 15.22 -0.80
CA PRO A 79 30.50 14.12 -1.18
C PRO A 79 31.26 12.94 -1.84
N ALA A 80 32.23 13.24 -2.70
CA ALA A 80 33.04 12.24 -3.38
C ALA A 80 34.06 11.58 -2.46
N VAL A 81 34.58 12.31 -1.47
CA VAL A 81 35.51 11.76 -0.47
C VAL A 81 34.76 10.87 0.53
N TRP A 82 33.58 11.31 0.99
CA TRP A 82 32.71 10.53 1.87
C TRP A 82 32.34 9.20 1.25
N GLU A 83 31.89 9.20 -0.01
CA GLU A 83 31.51 7.97 -0.69
C GLU A 83 32.70 7.02 -0.91
N ARG A 84 33.90 7.56 -1.23
CA ARG A 84 35.12 6.74 -1.33
C ARG A 84 35.53 6.15 0.02
N ALA A 85 35.45 6.93 1.10
CA ALA A 85 35.76 6.46 2.44
C ALA A 85 34.78 5.35 2.88
N ARG A 86 33.50 5.49 2.54
CA ARG A 86 32.47 4.47 2.77
C ARG A 86 32.73 3.19 1.97
N GLN A 87 33.07 3.32 0.68
CA GLN A 87 33.40 2.18 -0.18
C GLN A 87 34.67 1.45 0.24
N ALA A 88 35.64 2.16 0.83
CA ALA A 88 36.83 1.56 1.42
C ALA A 88 36.50 0.71 2.66
N GLY A 89 35.30 0.87 3.24
CA GLY A 89 34.84 0.20 4.43
C GLY A 89 35.32 0.89 5.70
N MET A 90 34.39 1.54 6.41
CA MET A 90 34.62 2.01 7.77
C MET A 90 34.37 0.87 8.77
N SER A 91 34.96 0.97 9.96
CA SER A 91 34.67 0.04 11.04
C SER A 91 33.19 0.13 11.43
N ALA A 92 32.60 -1.01 11.83
CA ALA A 92 31.20 -1.03 12.24
C ALA A 92 30.90 -0.14 13.46
N ARG A 93 31.90 0.13 14.33
CA ARG A 93 31.81 1.13 15.41
C ARG A 93 31.71 2.55 14.87
N THR A 94 32.54 2.90 13.90
CA THR A 94 32.49 4.21 13.21
C THR A 94 31.13 4.38 12.53
N GLU A 95 30.65 3.35 11.83
CA GLU A 95 29.36 3.39 11.14
C GLU A 95 28.18 3.51 12.10
N HIS A 96 28.24 2.88 13.27
CA HIS A 96 27.22 3.08 14.31
C HIS A 96 27.11 4.55 14.74
N HIS A 97 28.24 5.22 15.01
CA HIS A 97 28.24 6.64 15.37
C HIS A 97 27.76 7.54 14.23
N ASN A 98 28.19 7.25 12.99
CA ASN A 98 27.69 7.93 11.79
C ASN A 98 26.16 7.78 11.68
N ALA A 99 25.65 6.57 11.86
CA ALA A 99 24.23 6.27 11.80
C ALA A 99 23.44 7.08 12.82
N LEU A 100 23.88 7.12 14.08
CA LEU A 100 23.23 7.92 15.13
C LEU A 100 23.22 9.42 14.80
N PHE A 101 24.36 9.98 14.40
CA PHE A 101 24.46 11.41 14.05
C PHE A 101 23.55 11.76 12.86
N LEU A 102 23.62 10.98 11.79
CA LEU A 102 22.85 11.21 10.56
C LEU A 102 21.35 10.98 10.76
N SER A 103 20.96 10.04 11.62
CA SER A 103 19.54 9.83 12.02
C SER A 103 18.98 11.07 12.70
N ARG A 104 19.73 11.65 13.65
CA ARG A 104 19.35 12.89 14.33
C ARG A 104 19.30 14.08 13.37
N GLN A 105 20.28 14.16 12.47
CA GLN A 105 20.33 15.21 11.46
C GLN A 105 19.14 15.13 10.50
N PHE A 106 18.78 13.93 10.04
CA PHE A 106 17.60 13.69 9.22
C PHE A 106 16.33 14.23 9.90
N ALA A 107 16.07 13.85 11.15
CA ALA A 107 14.89 14.32 11.88
C ALA A 107 14.83 15.85 11.99
N ARG A 108 15.99 16.50 12.23
CA ARG A 108 16.09 17.96 12.29
C ARG A 108 15.80 18.63 10.95
N LEU A 109 16.35 18.09 9.86
CA LEU A 109 16.16 18.63 8.51
C LEU A 109 14.74 18.45 8.00
N LEU A 110 14.09 17.36 8.41
CA LEU A 110 12.69 17.12 8.16
C LEU A 110 11.83 18.21 8.81
N ALA A 111 12.12 18.54 10.07
CA ALA A 111 11.43 19.60 10.81
C ALA A 111 11.68 21.01 10.23
N SER A 112 12.84 21.26 9.62
CA SER A 112 13.14 22.53 8.94
C SER A 112 12.74 22.55 7.45
N ALA A 113 12.09 21.51 6.95
CA ALA A 113 11.67 21.34 5.56
C ALA A 113 12.79 21.40 4.50
N ASP A 114 14.04 21.11 4.88
CA ASP A 114 15.16 20.96 3.94
C ASP A 114 15.20 19.53 3.38
N LEU A 115 14.31 19.28 2.41
CA LEU A 115 14.09 17.92 1.89
C LEU A 115 15.29 17.35 1.13
N GLU A 116 16.09 18.17 0.45
CA GLU A 116 17.25 17.67 -0.30
C GLU A 116 18.32 17.13 0.65
N LEU A 117 18.64 17.91 1.69
CA LEU A 117 19.61 17.46 2.67
C LEU A 117 19.04 16.36 3.57
N ALA A 118 17.74 16.40 3.89
CA ALA A 118 17.07 15.32 4.61
C ALA A 118 17.16 13.99 3.85
N ARG A 119 16.95 14.00 2.53
CA ARG A 119 17.13 12.82 1.67
C ARG A 119 18.53 12.24 1.79
N TRP A 120 19.54 13.09 1.65
CA TRP A 120 20.92 12.66 1.75
C TRP A 120 21.22 12.08 3.14
N SER A 121 20.84 12.78 4.21
CA SER A 121 21.05 12.29 5.59
C SER A 121 20.31 10.98 5.86
N PHE A 122 19.10 10.79 5.34
CA PHE A 122 18.35 9.55 5.45
C PHE A 122 19.08 8.37 4.79
N VAL A 123 19.49 8.53 3.53
CA VAL A 123 20.21 7.50 2.77
C VAL A 123 21.51 7.13 3.47
N GLN A 124 22.27 8.12 3.93
CA GLN A 124 23.53 7.86 4.62
C GLN A 124 23.30 7.23 5.99
N ALA A 125 22.29 7.65 6.75
CA ALA A 125 21.96 7.04 8.04
C ALA A 125 21.58 5.57 7.89
N LEU A 126 20.72 5.23 6.93
CA LEU A 126 20.30 3.85 6.69
C LEU A 126 21.48 2.98 6.25
N SER A 127 22.30 3.46 5.31
CA SER A 127 23.49 2.74 4.87
C SER A 127 24.49 2.52 6.02
N SER A 128 24.68 3.51 6.89
CA SER A 128 25.57 3.39 8.06
C SER A 128 25.03 2.38 9.07
N TRP A 129 23.71 2.37 9.32
CA TRP A 129 23.08 1.35 10.19
C TRP A 129 23.28 -0.06 9.67
N LEU A 130 23.12 -0.26 8.35
CA LEU A 130 23.29 -1.58 7.73
C LEU A 130 24.75 -2.03 7.74
N ALA A 131 25.69 -1.12 7.47
CA ALA A 131 27.12 -1.40 7.58
C ALA A 131 27.54 -1.75 9.01
N ALA A 132 26.97 -1.08 10.01
CA ALA A 132 27.21 -1.39 11.43
C ALA A 132 26.67 -2.78 11.83
N ASP A 133 25.54 -3.22 11.28
CA ASP A 133 24.93 -4.54 11.56
C ASP A 133 25.62 -5.70 10.82
N ALA A 134 26.35 -5.41 9.73
CA ALA A 134 27.02 -6.42 8.90
C ALA A 134 28.25 -7.07 9.57
N GLY A 135 28.71 -6.55 10.70
CA GLY A 135 29.83 -7.09 11.47
C GLY A 135 29.49 -7.40 12.93
N GLU A 136 30.44 -7.99 13.65
CA GLU A 136 30.29 -8.34 15.07
C GLU A 136 30.29 -7.10 15.99
N ALA A 137 30.65 -5.91 15.49
CA ALA A 137 30.87 -4.75 16.37
C ALA A 137 29.58 -4.19 16.98
N LEU A 138 28.46 -4.18 16.26
CA LEU A 138 27.18 -3.73 16.84
C LEU A 138 26.71 -4.72 17.91
N GLU A 139 26.86 -6.02 17.66
CA GLU A 139 26.57 -7.06 18.63
C GLU A 139 27.48 -6.96 19.86
N HIS A 140 28.79 -6.81 19.64
CA HIS A 140 29.78 -6.62 20.69
C HIS A 140 29.49 -5.37 21.53
N TYR A 141 29.19 -4.24 20.89
CA TYR A 141 28.82 -3.01 21.57
C TYR A 141 27.54 -3.16 22.40
N LEU A 142 26.53 -3.85 21.86
CA LEU A 142 25.30 -4.13 22.60
C LEU A 142 25.56 -5.07 23.79
N CYS A 143 26.43 -6.07 23.63
CA CYS A 143 26.90 -6.93 24.72
C CYS A 143 27.71 -6.15 25.77
N GLU A 144 28.53 -5.18 25.38
CA GLU A 144 29.25 -4.31 26.33
C GLU A 144 28.30 -3.39 27.10
N CYS A 145 27.26 -2.87 26.45
CA CYS A 145 26.24 -2.01 27.08
C CYS A 145 25.31 -2.79 28.00
N ALA A 146 25.05 -4.07 27.70
CA ALA A 146 24.15 -4.93 28.45
C ALA A 146 24.74 -6.36 28.61
N PRO A 147 25.83 -6.51 29.40
CA PRO A 147 26.59 -7.76 29.49
C PRO A 147 25.82 -8.92 30.15
N GLU A 148 24.79 -8.59 30.94
CA GLU A 148 23.88 -9.56 31.57
C GLU A 148 22.51 -9.63 30.88
N GLY A 149 22.36 -8.95 29.74
CA GLY A 149 21.10 -8.92 29.00
C GLY A 149 20.80 -10.27 28.34
N PRO A 150 19.54 -10.74 28.32
CA PRO A 150 19.18 -11.92 27.56
C PRO A 150 19.39 -11.66 26.05
N GLU A 151 19.81 -12.68 25.30
CA GLU A 151 20.05 -12.60 23.85
C GLU A 151 18.86 -12.00 23.08
N GLU A 152 17.64 -12.33 23.52
CA GLU A 152 16.39 -11.79 22.97
C GLU A 152 16.29 -10.26 23.08
N LEU A 153 16.79 -9.65 24.16
CA LEU A 153 16.80 -8.20 24.33
C LEU A 153 17.77 -7.53 23.36
N LEU A 154 18.93 -8.14 23.11
CA LEU A 154 19.91 -7.64 22.14
C LEU A 154 19.34 -7.73 20.72
N GLU A 155 18.71 -8.85 20.36
CA GLU A 155 18.06 -9.00 19.07
C GLU A 155 16.90 -8.00 18.89
N GLN A 156 16.08 -7.80 19.93
CA GLN A 156 14.98 -6.84 19.89
C GLN A 156 15.49 -5.38 19.76
N THR A 157 16.60 -5.05 20.41
CA THR A 157 17.25 -3.74 20.27
C THR A 157 17.73 -3.52 18.84
N ARG A 158 18.34 -4.54 18.21
CA ARG A 158 18.75 -4.48 16.79
C ARG A 158 17.55 -4.31 15.87
N ARG A 159 16.48 -5.08 16.08
CA ARG A 159 15.24 -5.01 15.28
C ARG A 159 14.57 -3.63 15.35
N THR A 160 14.75 -2.89 16.45
CA THR A 160 14.11 -1.59 16.66
C THR A 160 15.02 -0.39 16.36
N ALA A 161 16.33 -0.62 16.10
CA ALA A 161 17.35 0.41 15.91
C ALA A 161 17.05 1.41 14.78
N LEU A 162 16.33 0.98 13.72
CA LEU A 162 15.93 1.85 12.61
C LEU A 162 14.72 2.74 12.90
N SER A 163 14.04 2.56 14.03
CA SER A 163 12.82 3.31 14.38
C SER A 163 13.03 4.83 14.38
N PRO A 164 14.14 5.41 14.89
CA PRO A 164 14.38 6.84 14.86
C PRO A 164 14.55 7.42 13.44
N VAL A 165 14.93 6.60 12.46
CA VAL A 165 15.08 7.00 11.05
C VAL A 165 13.75 6.86 10.31
N LEU A 166 13.03 5.75 10.54
CA LEU A 166 11.81 5.45 9.80
C LEU A 166 10.57 6.17 10.35
N SER A 167 10.45 6.34 11.68
CA SER A 167 9.23 6.92 12.27
C SER A 167 8.96 8.37 11.86
N PRO A 168 9.96 9.27 11.75
CA PRO A 168 9.73 10.62 11.23
C PRO A 168 9.15 10.64 9.80
N VAL A 169 9.54 9.68 8.95
CA VAL A 169 8.99 9.53 7.60
C VAL A 169 7.50 9.22 7.66
N LEU A 170 7.09 8.27 8.53
CA LEU A 170 5.68 7.94 8.72
C LEU A 170 4.89 9.16 9.23
N THR A 171 5.38 9.83 10.27
CA THR A 171 4.72 11.00 10.85
C THR A 171 4.49 12.09 9.82
N GLN A 172 5.54 12.50 9.10
CA GLN A 172 5.41 13.53 8.06
C GLN A 172 4.45 13.09 6.93
N THR A 173 4.51 11.82 6.52
CA THR A 173 3.63 11.30 5.47
C THR A 173 2.17 11.35 5.93
N LEU A 174 1.87 10.96 7.16
CA LEU A 174 0.52 11.04 7.74
C LEU A 174 0.01 12.48 7.85
N GLU A 175 0.84 13.41 8.33
CA GLU A 175 0.50 14.84 8.42
C GLU A 175 0.18 15.41 7.03
N ALA A 176 0.98 15.05 6.02
CA ALA A 176 0.81 15.51 4.65
C ALA A 176 -0.42 14.93 3.95
N LEU A 177 -1.03 13.87 4.47
CA LEU A 177 -2.30 13.34 3.98
C LEU A 177 -3.50 14.19 4.39
N TYR A 178 -3.39 15.06 5.40
CA TYR A 178 -4.53 15.82 5.94
C TYR A 178 -5.77 14.96 6.16
N LEU A 179 -5.63 13.90 6.97
CA LEU A 179 -6.68 12.92 7.21
C LEU A 179 -7.85 13.48 8.03
N ASP A 180 -7.58 14.38 8.98
CA ASP A 180 -8.61 15.03 9.80
C ASP A 180 -9.44 16.07 9.01
N GLU A 181 -8.92 16.53 7.88
CA GLU A 181 -9.56 17.47 6.96
C GLU A 181 -9.68 16.83 5.55
N PHE A 182 -10.40 15.72 5.42
CA PHE A 182 -10.38 14.92 4.18
C PHE A 182 -10.80 15.67 2.90
N HIS A 183 -11.58 16.74 3.02
CA HIS A 183 -11.95 17.65 1.93
C HIS A 183 -10.78 18.50 1.43
N ARG A 184 -9.77 18.72 2.27
CA ARG A 184 -8.57 19.46 1.94
C ARG A 184 -7.68 18.61 1.03
N ALA A 185 -7.10 19.23 0.01
CA ALA A 185 -6.14 18.56 -0.85
C ALA A 185 -4.86 18.20 -0.07
N PRO A 186 -4.32 16.97 -0.25
CA PRO A 186 -3.11 16.55 0.46
C PRO A 186 -1.86 17.30 -0.03
N GLU A 187 -0.82 17.39 0.80
CA GLU A 187 0.42 18.05 0.43
C GLU A 187 1.28 17.16 -0.48
N ARG A 188 1.34 17.54 -1.75
CA ARG A 188 2.02 16.72 -2.78
C ARG A 188 3.52 16.56 -2.54
N ARG A 189 4.22 17.62 -2.09
CA ARG A 189 5.68 17.62 -1.97
C ARG A 189 6.15 16.70 -0.82
N PRO A 190 5.66 16.83 0.42
CA PRO A 190 6.05 15.93 1.51
C PRO A 190 5.58 14.49 1.28
N LEU A 191 4.41 14.25 0.66
CA LEU A 191 3.97 12.89 0.34
C LEU A 191 4.90 12.19 -0.65
N ARG A 192 5.26 12.87 -1.76
CA ARG A 192 6.20 12.30 -2.73
C ARG A 192 7.54 12.00 -2.08
N PHE A 193 8.01 12.91 -1.22
CA PHE A 193 9.23 12.73 -0.47
C PHE A 193 9.15 11.51 0.47
N GLY A 194 8.08 11.39 1.26
CA GLY A 194 7.85 10.25 2.14
C GLY A 194 7.82 8.93 1.37
N THR A 195 7.03 8.84 0.30
CA THR A 195 6.93 7.65 -0.57
C THR A 195 8.29 7.28 -1.19
N GLU A 196 9.08 8.27 -1.63
CA GLU A 196 10.44 8.06 -2.13
C GLU A 196 11.35 7.46 -1.05
N LEU A 197 11.36 8.02 0.17
CA LEU A 197 12.19 7.51 1.26
C LEU A 197 11.80 6.08 1.67
N LEU A 198 10.51 5.76 1.70
CA LEU A 198 10.04 4.41 1.99
C LEU A 198 10.45 3.41 0.90
N THR A 199 10.46 3.84 -0.36
CA THR A 199 10.92 3.03 -1.50
C THR A 199 12.43 2.77 -1.40
N LEU A 200 13.23 3.82 -1.19
CA LEU A 200 14.68 3.72 -1.00
C LEU A 200 15.03 2.84 0.21
N ALA A 201 14.27 2.94 1.30
CA ALA A 201 14.46 2.10 2.46
C ALA A 201 14.23 0.62 2.16
N ARG A 202 13.13 0.30 1.44
CA ARG A 202 12.84 -1.06 1.01
C ARG A 202 13.99 -1.62 0.17
N GLU A 203 14.43 -0.89 -0.86
CA GLU A 203 15.51 -1.31 -1.75
C GLU A 203 16.82 -1.62 -0.99
N GLN A 204 17.23 -0.74 -0.07
CA GLN A 204 18.46 -0.99 0.72
C GLN A 204 18.30 -2.20 1.65
N LEU A 205 17.14 -2.34 2.29
CA LEU A 205 16.87 -3.44 3.22
C LEU A 205 16.75 -4.80 2.51
N GLU A 206 16.23 -4.85 1.28
CA GLU A 206 16.13 -6.09 0.49
C GLU A 206 17.50 -6.70 0.18
N THR A 207 18.52 -5.86 0.00
CA THR A 207 19.90 -6.32 -0.25
C THR A 207 20.67 -6.71 1.01
N SER A 208 20.08 -6.50 2.19
CA SER A 208 20.74 -6.66 3.48
C SER A 208 20.22 -7.86 4.26
N GLN A 209 21.09 -8.45 5.07
CA GLN A 209 20.77 -9.56 5.96
C GLN A 209 21.00 -9.14 7.42
N GLY A 210 20.40 -9.85 8.38
CA GLY A 210 20.59 -9.59 9.82
C GLY A 210 19.32 -9.19 10.57
N ALA A 211 19.43 -9.06 11.88
CA ALA A 211 18.30 -8.73 12.75
C ALA A 211 17.78 -7.30 12.50
N LEU A 212 18.69 -6.35 12.22
CA LEU A 212 18.33 -4.97 11.90
C LEU A 212 17.55 -4.90 10.59
N ALA A 213 18.01 -5.61 9.54
CA ALA A 213 17.32 -5.63 8.25
C ALA A 213 15.92 -6.27 8.36
N ARG A 214 15.78 -7.39 9.07
CA ARG A 214 14.48 -8.02 9.36
C ARG A 214 13.55 -7.07 10.14
N GLY A 215 14.07 -6.39 11.15
CA GLY A 215 13.31 -5.40 11.92
C GLY A 215 12.87 -4.20 11.06
N GLY A 216 13.76 -3.72 10.19
CA GLY A 216 13.47 -2.68 9.20
C GLY A 216 12.34 -3.07 8.24
N HIS A 217 12.40 -4.29 7.68
CA HIS A 217 11.34 -4.82 6.81
C HIS A 217 9.99 -4.90 7.52
N ALA A 218 9.97 -5.48 8.74
CA ALA A 218 8.77 -5.55 9.55
C ALA A 218 8.20 -4.15 9.87
N ARG A 219 9.08 -3.18 10.17
CA ARG A 219 8.70 -1.80 10.44
C ARG A 219 8.13 -1.11 9.19
N LEU A 220 8.74 -1.27 8.01
CA LEU A 220 8.20 -0.72 6.76
C LEU A 220 6.83 -1.30 6.43
N GLN A 221 6.64 -2.61 6.60
CA GLN A 221 5.34 -3.26 6.43
C GLN A 221 4.30 -2.69 7.41
N GLN A 222 4.66 -2.53 8.68
CA GLN A 222 3.79 -1.90 9.68
C GLN A 222 3.44 -0.45 9.31
N MET A 223 4.40 0.34 8.82
CA MET A 223 4.17 1.71 8.39
C MET A 223 3.22 1.79 7.19
N HIS A 224 3.38 0.91 6.21
CA HIS A 224 2.46 0.81 5.07
C HIS A 224 1.04 0.48 5.52
N ARG A 225 0.87 -0.55 6.36
CA ARG A 225 -0.44 -0.87 6.95
C ARG A 225 -1.03 0.30 7.73
N THR A 226 -0.21 1.00 8.52
CA THR A 226 -0.66 2.18 9.27
C THR A 226 -1.13 3.31 8.35
N LEU A 227 -0.43 3.57 7.24
CA LEU A 227 -0.83 4.58 6.26
C LEU A 227 -2.17 4.21 5.61
N GLU A 228 -2.33 2.94 5.22
CA GLU A 228 -3.56 2.42 4.63
C GLU A 228 -4.74 2.47 5.60
N ASP A 229 -4.57 1.92 6.81
CA ASP A 229 -5.62 1.86 7.82
C ASP A 229 -6.11 3.27 8.17
N ARG A 230 -5.18 4.20 8.40
CA ARG A 230 -5.53 5.60 8.71
C ARG A 230 -6.21 6.30 7.54
N LEU A 231 -5.84 6.00 6.31
CA LEU A 231 -6.48 6.56 5.13
C LEU A 231 -7.91 6.00 4.94
N ILE A 232 -8.08 4.70 5.14
CA ILE A 232 -9.37 4.00 5.09
C ILE A 232 -10.31 4.55 6.16
N ASP A 233 -9.85 4.63 7.41
CA ASP A 233 -10.63 5.15 8.53
C ASP A 233 -11.08 6.59 8.26
N ALA A 234 -10.18 7.45 7.78
CA ALA A 234 -10.51 8.85 7.48
C ALA A 234 -11.54 8.97 6.35
N PHE A 235 -11.42 8.14 5.30
CA PHE A 235 -12.37 8.11 4.21
C PHE A 235 -13.74 7.60 4.66
N GLN A 236 -13.79 6.51 5.44
CA GLN A 236 -15.03 5.96 5.98
C GLN A 236 -15.74 6.98 6.87
N ASN A 237 -15.03 7.62 7.79
CA ASN A 237 -15.58 8.69 8.64
C ASN A 237 -16.13 9.86 7.81
N ALA A 238 -15.42 10.25 6.73
CA ALA A 238 -15.90 11.32 5.84
C ALA A 238 -17.19 10.92 5.12
N ILE A 239 -17.33 9.68 4.67
CA ILE A 239 -18.55 9.17 4.02
C ILE A 239 -19.68 9.01 5.03
N GLU A 240 -19.42 8.48 6.23
CA GLU A 240 -20.41 8.32 7.30
C GLU A 240 -20.98 9.66 7.79
N SER A 241 -20.23 10.75 7.61
CA SER A 241 -20.69 12.11 7.91
C SER A 241 -21.73 12.65 6.91
N LEU A 242 -21.89 11.99 5.75
CA LEU A 242 -22.88 12.39 4.74
C LEU A 242 -24.29 11.99 5.18
N ASP A 243 -25.21 12.94 5.10
CA ASP A 243 -26.64 12.65 5.27
C ASP A 243 -27.21 12.03 3.98
N LEU A 244 -27.36 10.71 3.96
CA LEU A 244 -27.92 9.97 2.83
C LEU A 244 -29.36 10.38 2.49
N THR A 245 -30.11 10.98 3.43
CA THR A 245 -31.47 11.45 3.16
C THR A 245 -31.51 12.73 2.31
N THR A 246 -30.44 13.52 2.34
CA THR A 246 -30.29 14.78 1.59
C THR A 246 -29.09 14.80 0.64
N LEU A 247 -28.38 13.68 0.50
CA LEU A 247 -27.17 13.54 -0.29
C LEU A 247 -27.29 14.09 -1.72
N SER A 248 -26.30 14.88 -2.11
CA SER A 248 -26.01 15.30 -3.48
C SER A 248 -24.71 14.68 -3.99
N MET A 249 -24.62 14.45 -5.31
CA MET A 249 -23.37 13.99 -5.95
C MET A 249 -22.23 15.01 -5.84
N ALA A 250 -22.56 16.29 -5.62
CA ALA A 250 -21.57 17.32 -5.35
C ALA A 250 -20.81 17.08 -4.05
N ASP A 251 -21.36 16.29 -3.11
CA ASP A 251 -20.74 16.01 -1.82
C ASP A 251 -19.96 14.69 -1.82
N ALA A 252 -20.50 13.65 -2.45
CA ALA A 252 -19.88 12.31 -2.48
C ALA A 252 -18.69 12.20 -3.45
N LEU A 253 -18.82 12.73 -4.68
CA LEU A 253 -17.76 12.56 -5.70
C LEU A 253 -16.43 13.20 -5.31
N PRO A 254 -16.39 14.40 -4.68
CA PRO A 254 -15.12 14.96 -4.22
C PRO A 254 -14.42 14.07 -3.20
N LEU A 255 -15.14 13.35 -2.34
CA LEU A 255 -14.52 12.43 -1.37
C LEU A 255 -13.83 11.25 -2.06
N LEU A 256 -14.49 10.63 -3.04
CA LEU A 256 -13.88 9.57 -3.85
C LEU A 256 -12.66 10.07 -4.64
N ALA A 257 -12.76 11.25 -5.26
CA ALA A 257 -11.63 11.86 -5.98
C ALA A 257 -10.46 12.22 -5.03
N SER A 258 -10.79 12.69 -3.83
CA SER A 258 -9.84 13.03 -2.76
C SER A 258 -9.08 11.80 -2.26
N LEU A 259 -9.77 10.65 -2.13
CA LEU A 259 -9.15 9.37 -1.84
C LEU A 259 -8.27 8.90 -2.99
N GLU A 260 -8.77 8.92 -4.24
CA GLU A 260 -8.02 8.49 -5.42
C GLU A 260 -6.70 9.28 -5.56
N GLN A 261 -6.75 10.60 -5.31
CA GLN A 261 -5.55 11.44 -5.30
C GLN A 261 -4.53 10.98 -4.24
N ARG A 262 -4.96 10.64 -3.03
CA ARG A 262 -4.08 10.14 -1.96
C ARG A 262 -3.51 8.77 -2.29
N CYS A 263 -4.34 7.83 -2.74
CA CYS A 263 -3.89 6.52 -3.20
C CYS A 263 -2.84 6.64 -4.30
N ARG A 264 -3.04 7.53 -5.28
CA ARG A 264 -2.06 7.78 -6.35
C ARG A 264 -0.71 8.27 -5.82
N LEU A 265 -0.70 9.11 -4.78
CA LEU A 265 0.54 9.61 -4.16
C LEU A 265 1.25 8.56 -3.30
N LEU A 266 0.49 7.58 -2.80
CA LEU A 266 1.00 6.45 -2.01
C LEU A 266 1.32 5.20 -2.84
N GLY A 267 1.08 5.22 -4.16
CA GLY A 267 1.38 4.09 -5.05
C GLY A 267 0.26 3.05 -5.18
N PHE A 268 -1.00 3.47 -5.04
CA PHE A 268 -2.22 2.64 -5.19
C PHE A 268 -2.27 1.41 -4.26
N PRO A 269 -2.36 1.62 -2.94
CA PRO A 269 -2.58 0.52 -2.00
C PRO A 269 -3.94 -0.16 -2.27
N HIS A 270 -3.92 -1.46 -2.58
CA HIS A 270 -5.12 -2.22 -2.96
C HIS A 270 -6.19 -2.24 -1.85
N ARG A 271 -5.79 -2.27 -0.57
CA ARG A 271 -6.73 -2.23 0.56
C ARG A 271 -7.56 -0.95 0.59
N CYS A 272 -6.98 0.17 0.17
CA CYS A 272 -7.72 1.43 0.07
C CYS A 272 -8.71 1.40 -1.10
N ASP A 273 -8.32 0.82 -2.24
CA ASP A 273 -9.22 0.66 -3.40
C ASP A 273 -10.40 -0.27 -3.05
N GLU A 274 -10.14 -1.36 -2.33
CA GLU A 274 -11.18 -2.29 -1.86
C GLU A 274 -12.15 -1.59 -0.89
N ALA A 275 -11.61 -0.91 0.12
CA ALA A 275 -12.44 -0.19 1.10
C ALA A 275 -13.31 0.87 0.42
N ALA A 276 -12.73 1.61 -0.54
CA ALA A 276 -13.44 2.60 -1.33
C ALA A 276 -14.56 2.00 -2.18
N LEU A 277 -14.27 0.87 -2.84
CA LEU A 277 -15.26 0.14 -3.63
C LEU A 277 -16.41 -0.33 -2.74
N ARG A 278 -16.12 -0.98 -1.61
CA ARG A 278 -17.15 -1.45 -0.66
C ARG A 278 -18.02 -0.31 -0.12
N VAL A 279 -17.40 0.78 0.33
CA VAL A 279 -18.11 1.95 0.85
C VAL A 279 -18.99 2.58 -0.23
N GLY A 280 -18.46 2.77 -1.44
CA GLY A 280 -19.23 3.31 -2.56
C GLY A 280 -20.43 2.44 -2.93
N LEU A 281 -20.26 1.12 -3.00
CA LEU A 281 -21.35 0.18 -3.29
C LEU A 281 -22.40 0.15 -2.17
N ASN A 282 -21.97 0.22 -0.91
CA ASN A 282 -22.87 0.32 0.24
C ASN A 282 -23.70 1.62 0.20
N MET A 283 -23.11 2.75 -0.20
CA MET A 283 -23.88 3.97 -0.42
C MET A 283 -24.99 3.77 -1.46
N ILE A 284 -24.70 3.07 -2.57
CA ILE A 284 -25.72 2.76 -3.59
C ILE A 284 -26.85 1.91 -2.98
N TRP A 285 -26.52 0.86 -2.23
CA TRP A 285 -27.51 0.02 -1.58
C TRP A 285 -28.39 0.80 -0.58
N GLU A 286 -27.79 1.67 0.21
CA GLU A 286 -28.51 2.49 1.19
C GLU A 286 -29.44 3.50 0.51
N LEU A 287 -29.00 4.12 -0.58
CA LEU A 287 -29.86 5.00 -1.38
C LEU A 287 -31.08 4.26 -1.96
N ARG A 288 -30.90 3.02 -2.43
CA ARG A 288 -32.01 2.15 -2.86
C ARG A 288 -32.97 1.85 -1.71
N ARG A 289 -32.44 1.56 -0.52
CA ARG A 289 -33.26 1.28 0.67
C ARG A 289 -34.11 2.49 1.07
N LEU A 290 -33.61 3.69 0.83
CA LEU A 290 -34.33 4.94 1.07
C LEU A 290 -35.30 5.33 -0.06
N GLY A 291 -35.40 4.53 -1.14
CA GLY A 291 -36.21 4.85 -2.32
C GLY A 291 -35.74 6.10 -3.06
N ARG A 292 -34.44 6.43 -2.94
CA ARG A 292 -33.80 7.56 -3.62
C ARG A 292 -33.05 7.14 -4.88
N ASP A 293 -33.19 5.88 -5.28
CA ASP A 293 -32.62 5.32 -6.51
C ASP A 293 -33.46 5.61 -7.76
N ASP A 294 -34.73 5.99 -7.59
CA ASP A 294 -35.61 6.48 -8.67
C ASP A 294 -35.06 7.77 -9.33
N GLU A 295 -34.17 8.50 -8.65
CA GLU A 295 -33.33 9.56 -9.21
C GLU A 295 -32.04 8.95 -9.79
N THR A 296 -32.15 8.30 -10.95
CA THR A 296 -31.10 7.59 -11.70
C THR A 296 -29.70 8.25 -11.69
N GLU A 297 -29.62 9.58 -11.57
CA GLU A 297 -28.40 10.37 -11.60
C GLU A 297 -27.33 9.95 -10.57
N VAL A 298 -27.73 9.57 -9.35
CA VAL A 298 -26.75 9.25 -8.29
C VAL A 298 -26.00 7.96 -8.60
N VAL A 299 -26.71 6.89 -8.95
CA VAL A 299 -26.10 5.60 -9.25
C VAL A 299 -25.38 5.65 -10.61
N GLU A 300 -25.96 6.34 -11.60
CA GLU A 300 -25.33 6.59 -12.92
C GLU A 300 -23.99 7.32 -12.82
N ARG A 301 -23.77 8.12 -11.78
CA ARG A 301 -22.51 8.86 -11.58
C ARG A 301 -21.56 8.16 -10.63
N LEU A 302 -22.08 7.44 -9.64
CA LEU A 302 -21.26 6.78 -8.62
C LEU A 302 -20.58 5.51 -9.19
N VAL A 303 -21.30 4.68 -9.96
CA VAL A 303 -20.71 3.47 -10.56
C VAL A 303 -19.53 3.80 -11.48
N PRO A 304 -19.60 4.76 -12.42
CA PRO A 304 -18.43 5.16 -13.20
C PRO A 304 -17.27 5.70 -12.36
N ALA A 305 -17.56 6.39 -11.25
CA ALA A 305 -16.51 6.90 -10.35
C ALA A 305 -15.77 5.78 -9.61
N LEU A 306 -16.43 4.65 -9.35
CA LEU A 306 -15.82 3.46 -8.73
C LEU A 306 -15.02 2.60 -9.71
N ARG A 307 -15.25 2.73 -11.02
CA ARG A 307 -14.61 1.90 -12.05
C ARG A 307 -13.07 1.90 -11.99
N PRO A 308 -12.36 3.03 -11.84
CA PRO A 308 -10.90 3.02 -11.76
C PRO A 308 -10.38 2.18 -10.59
N LEU A 309 -11.15 2.07 -9.50
CA LEU A 309 -10.81 1.25 -8.33
C LEU A 309 -10.99 -0.23 -8.67
N ALA A 310 -12.17 -0.58 -9.20
CA ALA A 310 -12.50 -1.94 -9.62
C ALA A 310 -11.48 -2.50 -10.64
N SER A 311 -11.12 -1.71 -11.65
CA SER A 311 -10.14 -2.12 -12.67
C SER A 311 -8.74 -2.35 -12.09
N ARG A 312 -8.33 -1.63 -11.04
CA ARG A 312 -7.03 -1.87 -10.38
C ARG A 312 -7.07 -3.13 -9.53
N LEU A 313 -8.16 -3.36 -8.81
CA LEU A 313 -8.35 -4.57 -8.02
C LEU A 313 -8.42 -5.82 -8.90
N GLU A 314 -9.04 -5.76 -10.07
CA GLU A 314 -9.11 -6.89 -11.02
C GLU A 314 -7.77 -7.18 -11.72
N ALA A 315 -6.86 -6.21 -11.76
CA ALA A 315 -5.51 -6.40 -12.29
C ALA A 315 -4.57 -7.13 -11.33
N LEU A 316 -5.02 -7.43 -10.11
CA LEU A 316 -4.25 -8.18 -9.12
C LEU A 316 -4.14 -9.67 -9.50
N PRO A 317 -3.16 -10.41 -8.95
CA PRO A 317 -3.07 -11.84 -9.16
C PRO A 317 -4.32 -12.57 -8.64
N SER A 318 -4.73 -13.65 -9.30
CA SER A 318 -5.95 -14.39 -8.98
C SER A 318 -6.02 -14.94 -7.55
N GLU A 319 -4.87 -15.16 -6.90
CA GLU A 319 -4.81 -15.61 -5.50
C GLU A 319 -5.30 -14.53 -4.52
N GLU A 320 -5.15 -13.25 -4.86
CA GLU A 320 -5.62 -12.10 -4.07
C GLU A 320 -7.11 -11.78 -4.36
N HIS A 321 -7.68 -12.31 -5.45
CA HIS A 321 -9.08 -12.09 -5.81
C HIS A 321 -10.08 -12.79 -4.89
N LEU A 322 -9.69 -13.85 -4.18
CA LEU A 322 -10.63 -14.62 -3.33
C LEU A 322 -11.23 -13.78 -2.19
N GLU A 323 -10.44 -12.88 -1.60
CA GLU A 323 -10.91 -11.98 -0.54
C GLU A 323 -11.70 -10.78 -1.12
N LEU A 324 -11.38 -10.39 -2.36
CA LEU A 324 -11.95 -9.24 -3.08
C LEU A 324 -13.22 -9.56 -3.88
N GLY A 325 -13.47 -10.84 -4.17
CA GLY A 325 -14.44 -11.30 -5.17
C GLY A 325 -15.86 -10.81 -4.92
N GLY A 326 -16.27 -10.66 -3.67
CA GLY A 326 -17.60 -10.15 -3.33
C GLY A 326 -17.82 -8.69 -3.77
N ALA A 327 -16.89 -7.79 -3.46
CA ALA A 327 -17.03 -6.37 -3.80
C ALA A 327 -16.93 -6.13 -5.32
N LEU A 328 -16.04 -6.85 -6.00
CA LEU A 328 -15.95 -6.79 -7.46
C LEU A 328 -17.21 -7.36 -8.13
N ALA A 329 -17.75 -8.48 -7.63
CA ALA A 329 -18.99 -9.05 -8.13
C ALA A 329 -20.19 -8.11 -7.93
N ASP A 330 -20.29 -7.43 -6.78
CA ASP A 330 -21.30 -6.39 -6.56
C ASP A 330 -21.13 -5.22 -7.54
N PHE A 331 -19.91 -4.72 -7.74
CA PHE A 331 -19.63 -3.66 -8.71
C PHE A 331 -20.13 -4.01 -10.12
N TYR A 332 -19.79 -5.20 -10.61
CA TYR A 332 -20.23 -5.66 -11.93
C TYR A 332 -21.73 -5.94 -12.01
N THR A 333 -22.34 -6.33 -10.89
CA THR A 333 -23.80 -6.44 -10.77
C THR A 333 -24.45 -5.08 -11.00
N PHE A 334 -23.99 -4.02 -10.33
CA PHE A 334 -24.50 -2.66 -10.55
C PHE A 334 -24.19 -2.14 -11.96
N GLU A 335 -22.97 -2.35 -12.48
CA GLU A 335 -22.60 -1.92 -13.83
C GLU A 335 -23.53 -2.54 -14.91
N SER A 336 -23.97 -3.79 -14.70
CA SER A 336 -24.90 -4.46 -15.60
C SER A 336 -26.25 -3.75 -15.74
N GLU A 337 -26.71 -3.04 -14.71
CA GLU A 337 -28.00 -2.34 -14.75
C GLU A 337 -27.97 -1.12 -15.69
N PHE A 338 -26.82 -0.45 -15.78
CA PHE A 338 -26.59 0.73 -16.63
C PHE A 338 -26.13 0.36 -18.05
N ALA A 339 -25.78 -0.91 -18.29
CA ALA A 339 -25.38 -1.33 -19.62
C ALA A 339 -26.57 -1.24 -20.60
N PHE A 340 -26.36 -0.55 -21.72
CA PHE A 340 -27.41 -0.29 -22.72
C PHE A 340 -27.88 -1.55 -23.47
N SER A 341 -26.98 -2.50 -23.74
CA SER A 341 -27.29 -3.71 -24.51
C SER A 341 -27.41 -4.94 -23.62
N LEU A 342 -28.37 -5.83 -23.93
CA LEU A 342 -28.55 -7.09 -23.18
C LEU A 342 -27.28 -7.95 -23.16
N ASN A 343 -26.50 -7.96 -24.24
CA ASN A 343 -25.22 -8.68 -24.30
C ASN A 343 -24.24 -8.17 -23.25
N ARG A 344 -24.11 -6.85 -23.13
CA ARG A 344 -23.19 -6.27 -22.16
C ARG A 344 -23.67 -6.48 -20.72
N ARG A 345 -24.99 -6.43 -20.47
CA ARG A 345 -25.56 -6.79 -19.16
C ARG A 345 -25.17 -8.22 -18.78
N GLU A 346 -25.34 -9.14 -19.71
CA GLU A 346 -24.99 -10.55 -19.52
C GLU A 346 -23.50 -10.75 -19.27
N GLU A 347 -22.63 -10.11 -20.06
CA GLU A 347 -21.17 -10.15 -19.88
C GLU A 347 -20.77 -9.72 -18.47
N HIS A 348 -21.29 -8.59 -17.98
CA HIS A 348 -21.01 -8.12 -16.63
C HIS A 348 -21.51 -9.09 -15.55
N LEU A 349 -22.73 -9.64 -15.70
CA LEU A 349 -23.29 -10.58 -14.72
C LEU A 349 -22.56 -11.93 -14.70
N ARG A 350 -22.17 -12.45 -15.87
CA ARG A 350 -21.35 -13.66 -15.97
C ARG A 350 -19.98 -13.43 -15.37
N HIS A 351 -19.38 -12.26 -15.62
CA HIS A 351 -18.10 -11.90 -15.03
C HIS A 351 -18.20 -11.76 -13.50
N ALA A 352 -19.27 -11.17 -12.97
CA ALA A 352 -19.54 -11.15 -11.52
C ALA A 352 -19.61 -12.56 -10.91
N LEU A 353 -20.24 -13.52 -11.58
CA LEU A 353 -20.30 -14.92 -11.13
C LEU A 353 -18.96 -15.65 -11.25
N ALA A 354 -18.11 -15.27 -12.20
CA ALA A 354 -16.75 -15.79 -12.31
C ALA A 354 -15.85 -15.28 -11.17
N LEU A 355 -16.07 -14.05 -10.71
CA LEU A 355 -15.37 -13.46 -9.56
C LEU A 355 -15.87 -14.00 -8.22
N CYS A 356 -17.18 -14.25 -8.10
CA CYS A 356 -17.81 -14.77 -6.90
C CYS A 356 -18.88 -15.81 -7.26
N GLU A 357 -18.50 -17.09 -7.16
CA GLU A 357 -19.42 -18.19 -7.45
C GLU A 357 -20.63 -18.14 -6.49
N GLY A 358 -21.84 -18.23 -7.06
CA GLY A 358 -23.08 -18.18 -6.27
C GLY A 358 -23.48 -16.78 -5.81
N HIS A 359 -22.91 -15.70 -6.37
CA HIS A 359 -23.28 -14.33 -6.03
C HIS A 359 -24.78 -14.06 -6.25
N ARG A 360 -25.54 -13.97 -5.14
CA ARG A 360 -27.02 -13.98 -5.14
C ARG A 360 -27.65 -12.96 -6.09
N ASN A 361 -27.17 -11.73 -6.07
CA ASN A 361 -27.75 -10.65 -6.87
C ASN A 361 -27.44 -10.83 -8.36
N ALA A 362 -26.22 -11.26 -8.70
CA ALA A 362 -25.82 -11.51 -10.07
C ALA A 362 -26.60 -12.69 -10.66
N SER A 363 -26.72 -13.81 -9.92
CA SER A 363 -27.51 -14.97 -10.34
C SER A 363 -28.97 -14.61 -10.60
N ARG A 364 -29.57 -13.82 -9.70
CA ARG A 364 -30.96 -13.39 -9.83
C ARG A 364 -31.16 -12.50 -11.07
N LEU A 365 -30.33 -11.48 -11.24
CA LEU A 365 -30.44 -10.57 -12.40
C LEU A 365 -30.14 -11.29 -13.72
N LEU A 366 -29.19 -12.21 -13.74
CA LEU A 366 -28.88 -13.01 -14.93
C LEU A 366 -30.05 -13.94 -15.29
N SER A 367 -30.67 -14.59 -14.31
CA SER A 367 -31.89 -15.37 -14.52
C SER A 367 -33.01 -14.54 -15.17
N HIS A 368 -33.29 -13.34 -14.64
CA HIS A 368 -34.27 -12.45 -15.25
C HIS A 368 -33.90 -12.00 -16.68
N LEU A 369 -32.62 -11.71 -16.92
CA LEU A 369 -32.13 -11.32 -18.24
C LEU A 369 -32.26 -12.44 -19.28
N LEU A 370 -31.93 -13.68 -18.90
CA LEU A 370 -32.09 -14.86 -19.75
C LEU A 370 -33.57 -15.11 -20.07
N MET A 371 -34.46 -14.90 -19.10
CA MET A 371 -35.90 -14.98 -19.33
C MET A 371 -36.42 -13.87 -20.25
N GLU A 372 -35.86 -12.66 -20.17
CA GLU A 372 -36.20 -11.60 -21.13
C GLU A 372 -35.77 -11.98 -22.55
N ARG A 373 -34.60 -12.61 -22.72
CA ARG A 373 -34.16 -13.14 -24.01
C ARG A 373 -35.08 -14.25 -24.51
N ALA A 374 -35.43 -15.20 -23.65
CA ALA A 374 -36.36 -16.27 -23.96
C ALA A 374 -37.70 -15.71 -24.46
N ASN A 375 -38.27 -14.74 -23.73
CA ASN A 375 -39.51 -14.07 -24.13
C ASN A 375 -39.38 -13.33 -25.47
N ARG A 376 -38.27 -12.61 -25.71
CA ARG A 376 -38.03 -11.93 -27.01
C ARG A 376 -37.98 -12.91 -28.18
N ASP A 377 -37.39 -14.08 -28.00
CA ASP A 377 -37.35 -15.10 -29.06
C ASP A 377 -38.71 -15.80 -29.20
N LEU A 378 -39.42 -16.09 -28.12
CA LEU A 378 -40.80 -16.61 -28.15
C LEU A 378 -41.76 -15.66 -28.90
N LEU A 379 -41.72 -14.35 -28.63
CA LEU A 379 -42.57 -13.38 -29.33
C LEU A 379 -42.32 -13.36 -30.84
N LYS A 380 -41.07 -13.54 -31.30
CA LYS A 380 -40.75 -13.65 -32.73
C LYS A 380 -41.30 -14.95 -33.33
N ILE A 381 -41.24 -16.04 -32.58
CA ILE A 381 -41.77 -17.34 -32.97
C ILE A 381 -43.30 -17.26 -33.12
N VAL A 382 -43.99 -16.70 -32.12
CA VAL A 382 -45.45 -16.47 -32.12
C VAL A 382 -45.88 -15.65 -33.33
N ALA A 383 -45.13 -14.59 -33.67
CA ALA A 383 -45.41 -13.74 -34.83
C ALA A 383 -45.23 -14.45 -36.19
N THR A 384 -44.63 -15.64 -36.22
CA THR A 384 -44.40 -16.40 -37.45
C THR A 384 -45.64 -17.25 -37.80
N PRO A 385 -46.25 -17.05 -38.99
CA PRO A 385 -47.45 -17.80 -39.40
C PRO A 385 -47.12 -19.27 -39.70
N GLU A 386 -48.03 -20.16 -39.31
CA GLU A 386 -47.88 -21.63 -39.41
C GLU A 386 -47.59 -22.12 -40.83
N PHE A 387 -48.19 -21.48 -41.84
CA PHE A 387 -47.98 -21.82 -43.25
C PHE A 387 -46.54 -21.64 -43.74
N GLY A 388 -45.71 -20.85 -43.04
CA GLY A 388 -44.31 -20.64 -43.38
C GLY A 388 -43.39 -21.82 -43.02
N VAL A 389 -43.80 -22.68 -42.07
CA VAL A 389 -42.97 -23.75 -41.49
C VAL A 389 -42.66 -24.87 -42.49
N ALA A 390 -43.46 -24.99 -43.56
CA ALA A 390 -43.20 -25.93 -44.65
C ALA A 390 -41.94 -25.60 -45.48
N LEU A 391 -41.38 -24.40 -45.32
CA LEU A 391 -40.12 -24.00 -45.96
C LEU A 391 -38.93 -24.46 -45.11
N GLY A 392 -38.14 -25.42 -45.61
CA GLY A 392 -37.02 -26.03 -44.90
C GLY A 392 -36.08 -25.04 -44.17
N PRO A 393 -35.62 -23.95 -44.80
CA PRO A 393 -34.76 -22.96 -44.13
C PRO A 393 -35.44 -22.21 -42.98
N LEU A 394 -36.75 -21.99 -43.04
CA LEU A 394 -37.50 -21.33 -41.95
C LEU A 394 -37.72 -22.29 -40.79
N ARG A 395 -38.03 -23.56 -41.09
CA ARG A 395 -38.17 -24.60 -40.07
C ARG A 395 -36.91 -24.76 -39.22
N GLN A 396 -35.73 -24.78 -39.87
CA GLN A 396 -34.46 -24.86 -39.14
C GLN A 396 -34.27 -23.64 -38.22
N ARG A 397 -34.51 -22.42 -38.74
CA ARG A 397 -34.39 -21.20 -37.93
C ARG A 397 -35.31 -21.19 -36.71
N LEU A 398 -36.55 -21.67 -36.87
CA LEU A 398 -37.51 -21.79 -35.77
C LEU A 398 -37.08 -22.86 -34.77
N SER A 399 -36.57 -24.00 -35.24
CA SER A 399 -36.00 -25.05 -34.40
C SER A 399 -34.82 -24.52 -33.57
N ASP A 400 -33.87 -23.83 -34.22
CA ASP A 400 -32.73 -23.23 -33.54
C ASP A 400 -33.16 -22.16 -32.53
N ALA A 401 -34.22 -21.40 -32.83
CA ALA A 401 -34.77 -20.41 -31.91
C ALA A 401 -35.43 -21.06 -30.69
N LEU A 402 -36.24 -22.10 -30.87
CA LEU A 402 -36.86 -22.86 -29.78
C LEU A 402 -35.79 -23.52 -28.89
N ALA A 403 -34.73 -24.09 -29.48
CA ALA A 403 -33.61 -24.67 -28.72
C ALA A 403 -32.86 -23.61 -27.91
N ARG A 404 -32.66 -22.39 -28.45
CA ARG A 404 -32.08 -21.28 -27.68
C ARG A 404 -32.99 -20.85 -26.52
N VAL A 405 -34.30 -20.76 -26.75
CA VAL A 405 -35.27 -20.43 -25.68
C VAL A 405 -35.17 -21.45 -24.55
N GLU A 406 -35.17 -22.75 -24.86
CA GLU A 406 -35.02 -23.82 -23.88
C GLU A 406 -33.71 -23.68 -23.08
N SER A 407 -32.59 -23.50 -23.78
CA SER A 407 -31.27 -23.30 -23.14
C SER A 407 -31.26 -22.09 -22.19
N TYR A 408 -31.89 -20.97 -22.57
CA TYR A 408 -32.00 -19.81 -21.68
C TYR A 408 -32.84 -20.09 -20.44
N LEU A 409 -33.96 -20.81 -20.59
CA LEU A 409 -34.85 -21.14 -19.47
C LEU A 409 -34.19 -22.13 -18.50
N ASP A 410 -33.44 -23.11 -19.00
CA ASP A 410 -32.74 -24.08 -18.16
C ASP A 410 -31.60 -23.43 -17.38
N GLU A 411 -30.79 -22.59 -18.03
CA GLU A 411 -29.75 -21.83 -17.34
C GLU A 411 -30.37 -20.87 -16.30
N ALA A 412 -31.44 -20.15 -16.66
CA ALA A 412 -32.15 -19.27 -15.73
C ALA A 412 -32.69 -20.01 -14.50
N ALA A 413 -33.17 -21.25 -14.68
CA ALA A 413 -33.65 -22.11 -13.61
C ALA A 413 -32.51 -22.62 -12.71
N THR A 414 -31.34 -22.93 -13.27
CA THR A 414 -30.14 -23.27 -12.47
C THR A 414 -29.68 -22.09 -11.63
N LEU A 415 -29.67 -20.89 -12.19
CA LEU A 415 -29.18 -19.68 -11.50
C LEU A 415 -30.13 -19.19 -10.40
N PHE A 416 -31.43 -19.18 -10.66
CA PHE A 416 -32.44 -18.74 -9.68
C PHE A 416 -33.74 -19.55 -9.82
N PRO A 417 -33.83 -20.71 -9.14
CA PRO A 417 -34.97 -21.62 -9.26
C PRO A 417 -36.31 -21.03 -8.78
N ALA A 418 -36.26 -20.03 -7.89
CA ALA A 418 -37.45 -19.41 -7.30
C ALA A 418 -38.10 -18.34 -8.21
N ASN A 419 -37.68 -18.23 -9.47
CA ASN A 419 -38.25 -17.28 -10.41
C ASN A 419 -39.66 -17.71 -10.86
N GLU A 420 -40.68 -17.00 -10.40
CA GLU A 420 -42.10 -17.38 -10.55
C GLU A 420 -42.54 -17.52 -12.02
N ARG A 421 -41.92 -16.77 -12.94
CA ARG A 421 -42.28 -16.77 -14.38
C ARG A 421 -41.68 -17.92 -15.19
N LEU A 422 -40.81 -18.75 -14.60
CA LEU A 422 -40.14 -19.85 -15.33
C LEU A 422 -41.14 -20.87 -15.87
N GLN A 423 -42.17 -21.19 -15.07
CA GLN A 423 -43.19 -22.17 -15.48
C GLN A 423 -44.04 -21.64 -16.64
N ASP A 424 -44.39 -20.35 -16.62
CA ASP A 424 -45.16 -19.70 -17.68
C ASP A 424 -44.42 -19.78 -19.02
N TYR A 425 -43.15 -19.34 -19.08
CA TYR A 425 -42.37 -19.40 -20.32
C TYR A 425 -42.05 -20.82 -20.79
N ARG A 426 -41.93 -21.79 -19.87
CA ARG A 426 -41.83 -23.21 -20.24
C ARG A 426 -43.12 -23.72 -20.87
N HIS A 427 -44.28 -23.30 -20.36
CA HIS A 427 -45.57 -23.63 -20.95
C HIS A 427 -45.73 -23.01 -22.35
N ASP A 428 -45.35 -21.75 -22.52
CA ASP A 428 -45.36 -21.07 -23.82
C ASP A 428 -44.45 -21.78 -24.84
N LEU A 429 -43.24 -22.19 -24.43
CA LEU A 429 -42.32 -22.94 -25.26
C LEU A 429 -42.93 -24.27 -25.77
N VAL A 430 -43.58 -25.02 -24.88
CA VAL A 430 -44.26 -26.28 -25.23
C VAL A 430 -45.42 -26.02 -26.20
N THR A 431 -46.24 -25.00 -25.93
CA THR A 431 -47.37 -24.61 -26.77
C THR A 431 -46.91 -24.24 -28.18
N GLU A 432 -45.82 -23.47 -28.30
CA GLU A 432 -45.28 -23.09 -29.61
C GLU A 432 -44.62 -24.25 -30.36
N ARG A 433 -43.99 -25.20 -29.66
CA ARG A 433 -43.48 -26.45 -30.26
C ARG A 433 -44.61 -27.26 -30.89
N GLU A 434 -45.72 -27.41 -30.16
CA GLU A 434 -46.91 -28.12 -30.65
C GLU A 434 -47.54 -27.42 -31.85
N ARG A 435 -47.74 -26.10 -31.78
CA ARG A 435 -48.28 -25.28 -32.88
C ARG A 435 -47.48 -25.43 -34.17
N LEU A 436 -46.14 -25.47 -34.06
CA LEU A 436 -45.25 -25.52 -35.22
C LEU A 436 -44.90 -26.95 -35.67
N GLY A 437 -45.32 -27.98 -34.93
CA GLY A 437 -44.96 -29.38 -35.20
C GLY A 437 -43.46 -29.64 -35.15
N ILE A 438 -42.74 -28.94 -34.26
CA ILE A 438 -41.30 -29.10 -34.04
C ILE A 438 -41.12 -29.88 -32.73
N PRO A 439 -40.61 -31.12 -32.76
CA PRO A 439 -40.40 -31.89 -31.55
C PRO A 439 -39.39 -31.18 -30.66
N GLY A 440 -39.64 -31.18 -29.35
CA GLY A 440 -38.63 -30.81 -28.37
C GLY A 440 -37.63 -31.93 -28.18
N ASP A 441 -36.41 -31.60 -27.78
CA ASP A 441 -35.52 -32.57 -27.17
C ASP A 441 -36.13 -32.92 -25.80
N THR A 442 -36.97 -33.95 -25.76
CA THR A 442 -37.42 -34.51 -24.49
C THR A 442 -36.19 -35.04 -23.74
N PRO A 443 -35.98 -34.66 -22.47
CA PRO A 443 -34.98 -35.31 -21.62
C PRO A 443 -35.28 -36.80 -21.43
#